data_AF-F8PLW8-F1
#
_entry.id   AF-F8PLW8-F1
#
_cell.length_a   1.000
_cell.length_b   1.000
_cell.length_c   1.000
_cell.angle_alpha   90.00
_cell.angle_beta   90.00
_cell.angle_gamma   90.00
#
_symmetry.space_group_name_H-M   'P 1'
#
loop_
_entity.id
_entity.type
_entity.pdbx_description
1 polymer ?
#
loop_
_entity_poly.entity_id
_entity_poly.type
_entity_poly.pdbx_seq_one_letter_code
_entity_poly.pdbx_strand_id
1 'polypeptide(L)'
;KYQELKPNHLKTSTQLMNPNATGLHNAALPWFWSMDLKGDTSQQTWMSEFYRVHWLRVKAMYNRWIEEDILARLEMKWTVQYFQHQAKRWKDFYNANEMEAKPSHVAYAERQIRMWNQFSEQAKDSFQRLGIVV
;
A
#
# COMPACT_ATOMS: atom_id res chain seq x y z
N LYS A 1 -26.68 10.24 33.88
CA LYS A 1 -26.29 9.11 34.77
C LYS A 1 -24.84 8.77 34.47
N TYR A 2 -23.97 8.76 35.47
CA TYR A 2 -22.56 8.39 35.31
C TYR A 2 -22.42 6.86 35.22
N GLN A 3 -21.45 6.37 34.46
CA GLN A 3 -21.13 4.93 34.39
C GLN A 3 -19.95 4.61 35.34
N GLU A 4 -19.76 3.34 35.67
CA GLU A 4 -18.66 2.92 36.54
C GLU A 4 -17.28 3.09 35.86
N LEU A 5 -16.29 3.55 36.62
CA LEU A 5 -14.93 3.74 36.12
C LEU A 5 -14.12 2.46 36.30
N LYS A 6 -13.83 1.76 35.21
CA LYS A 6 -13.04 0.52 35.24
C LYS A 6 -11.54 0.83 35.11
N PRO A 7 -10.65 0.01 35.69
CA PRO A 7 -9.19 0.19 35.55
C PRO A 7 -8.72 0.25 34.09
N ASN A 8 -9.41 -0.47 33.18
CA ASN A 8 -9.12 -0.43 31.75
C ASN A 8 -9.35 0.94 31.10
N HIS A 9 -10.20 1.81 31.68
CA HIS A 9 -10.45 3.16 31.18
C HIS A 9 -9.31 4.15 31.50
N LEU A 10 -8.45 3.81 32.47
CA LEU A 10 -7.32 4.63 32.90
C LEU A 10 -6.01 4.28 32.16
N LYS A 11 -6.04 3.28 31.29
CA LYS A 11 -4.88 2.94 30.47
C LYS A 11 -4.66 4.03 29.44
N THR A 12 -3.44 4.58 29.40
CA THR A 12 -3.05 5.59 28.43
C THR A 12 -3.25 5.05 27.02
N SER A 13 -4.09 5.72 26.22
CA SER A 13 -4.34 5.29 24.84
C SER A 13 -3.06 5.43 24.03
N THR A 14 -2.46 4.29 23.68
CA THR A 14 -1.25 4.22 22.84
C THR A 14 -1.51 4.66 21.39
N GLN A 15 -2.77 4.94 21.04
CA GLN A 15 -3.21 5.44 19.73
C GLN A 15 -2.47 6.71 19.28
N LEU A 16 -1.97 7.53 20.21
CA LEU A 16 -1.18 8.72 19.90
C LEU A 16 0.29 8.41 19.61
N MET A 17 0.83 7.32 20.15
CA MET A 17 2.26 6.98 20.06
C MET A 17 2.58 6.03 18.89
N ASN A 18 1.62 5.22 18.42
CA ASN A 18 1.83 4.32 17.29
C ASN A 18 0.64 4.35 16.31
N PRO A 19 0.70 5.16 15.23
CA PRO A 19 -0.38 5.25 14.25
C PRO A 19 -0.58 3.98 13.41
N ASN A 20 0.37 3.04 13.45
CA ASN A 20 0.30 1.77 12.71
C ASN A 20 -0.04 0.57 13.60
N ALA A 21 -0.41 0.78 14.86
CA ALA A 21 -0.78 -0.32 15.75
C ALA A 21 -2.10 -0.98 15.27
N THR A 22 -2.02 -2.27 14.96
CA THR A 22 -3.15 -3.11 14.56
C THR A 22 -4.04 -3.46 15.76
N GLY A 23 -5.35 -3.62 15.55
CA GLY A 23 -6.31 -4.03 16.61
C GLY A 23 -6.99 -2.88 17.38
N LEU A 24 -6.74 -1.62 17.01
CA LEU A 24 -7.35 -0.46 17.67
C LEU A 24 -8.74 -0.09 17.14
N HIS A 25 -9.19 -0.69 16.03
CA HIS A 25 -10.47 -0.40 15.37
C HIS A 25 -11.69 -0.54 16.29
N ASN A 26 -11.61 -1.41 17.31
CA ASN A 26 -12.71 -1.68 18.25
C ASN A 26 -12.45 -1.14 19.67
N ALA A 27 -11.38 -0.37 19.87
CA ALA A 27 -11.08 0.22 21.17
C ALA A 27 -12.00 1.44 21.39
N ALA A 28 -13.20 1.19 21.92
CA ALA A 28 -14.10 2.24 22.32
C ALA A 28 -13.43 3.13 23.38
N LEU A 29 -13.44 4.44 23.15
CA LEU A 29 -13.00 5.41 24.16
C LEU A 29 -13.88 5.26 25.41
N PRO A 30 -13.33 5.42 26.62
CA PRO A 30 -14.14 5.44 27.83
C PRO A 30 -15.27 6.48 27.76
N TRP A 31 -16.42 6.14 28.34
CA TRP A 31 -17.66 6.93 28.30
C TRP A 31 -17.50 8.41 28.74
N PHE A 32 -16.49 8.72 29.55
CA PHE A 32 -16.25 10.07 30.07
C PHE A 32 -15.64 11.01 29.00
N TRP A 33 -15.00 10.50 27.94
CA TRP A 33 -14.53 11.30 26.80
C TRP A 33 -15.65 11.71 25.83
N SER A 34 -16.81 11.05 25.92
CA SER A 34 -17.99 11.35 25.11
C SER A 34 -19.11 12.03 25.91
N MET A 35 -18.86 12.35 27.19
CA MET A 35 -19.90 12.90 28.07
C MET A 35 -19.92 14.43 27.98
N ASP A 36 -21.07 14.99 27.61
CA ASP A 36 -21.30 16.43 27.65
C ASP A 36 -21.67 16.84 29.09
N LEU A 37 -20.75 17.52 29.78
CA LEU A 37 -20.98 18.05 31.13
C LEU A 37 -21.73 19.38 30.99
N LYS A 38 -23.06 19.33 31.14
CA LYS A 38 -23.97 20.47 31.43
C LYS A 38 -23.46 21.86 30.97
N GLY A 39 -23.48 22.12 29.66
CA GLY A 39 -23.34 23.48 29.11
C GLY A 39 -21.90 23.91 28.78
N ASP A 40 -20.92 23.02 28.88
CA ASP A 40 -19.51 23.31 28.56
C ASP A 40 -19.18 23.21 27.07
N THR A 41 -20.21 23.17 26.22
CA THR A 41 -20.10 23.11 24.75
C THR A 41 -19.23 24.24 24.18
N SER A 42 -19.10 25.37 24.91
CA SER A 42 -18.22 26.50 24.56
C SER A 42 -16.77 26.38 25.06
N GLN A 43 -16.47 25.55 26.07
CA GLN A 43 -15.10 25.34 26.59
C GLN A 43 -14.42 24.06 26.07
N GLN A 44 -15.16 23.19 25.38
CA GLN A 44 -14.63 21.95 24.81
C GLN A 44 -13.85 22.13 23.49
N THR A 45 -13.24 23.30 23.25
CA THR A 45 -12.36 23.55 22.09
C THR A 45 -11.29 22.47 21.95
N TRP A 46 -10.75 21.97 23.07
CA TRP A 46 -9.73 20.93 23.04
C TRP A 46 -10.28 19.56 22.61
N MET A 47 -11.54 19.22 22.94
CA MET A 47 -12.19 17.99 22.50
C MET A 47 -12.58 18.05 21.02
N SER A 48 -13.08 19.19 20.55
CA SER A 48 -13.39 19.37 19.12
C SER A 48 -12.11 19.28 18.27
N GLU A 49 -11.01 19.86 18.75
CA GLU A 49 -9.70 19.71 18.14
C GLU A 49 -9.19 18.27 18.16
N PHE A 50 -9.38 17.54 19.26
CA PHE A 50 -9.03 16.12 19.34
C PHE A 50 -9.79 15.29 18.29
N TYR A 51 -11.11 15.45 18.18
CA TYR A 51 -11.92 14.76 17.18
C TYR A 51 -11.55 15.18 15.75
N ARG A 52 -11.25 16.46 15.52
CA ARG A 52 -10.81 16.98 14.22
C ARG A 52 -9.50 16.34 13.78
N VAL A 53 -8.49 16.31 14.66
CA VAL A 53 -7.19 15.68 14.38
C VAL A 53 -7.35 14.18 14.15
N HIS A 54 -8.17 13.51 14.96
CA HIS A 54 -8.43 12.08 14.80
C HIS A 54 -9.10 11.79 13.44
N TRP A 55 -10.13 12.55 13.07
CA TRP A 55 -10.79 12.43 11.77
C TRP A 55 -9.85 12.69 10.60
N LEU A 56 -9.01 13.74 10.69
CA LEU A 56 -8.02 14.04 9.65
C LEU A 56 -7.03 12.90 9.45
N ARG A 57 -6.57 12.25 10.54
CA ARG A 57 -5.67 11.08 10.46
C ARG A 57 -6.34 9.89 9.81
N VAL A 58 -7.56 9.54 10.25
CA VAL A 58 -8.32 8.43 9.66
C VAL A 58 -8.60 8.68 8.18
N LYS A 59 -8.98 9.91 7.82
CA LYS A 59 -9.18 10.31 6.42
C LYS A 59 -7.89 10.22 5.60
N ALA A 60 -6.76 10.67 6.15
CA ALA A 60 -5.46 10.56 5.48
C ALA A 60 -5.04 9.10 5.27
N MET A 61 -5.27 8.23 6.26
CA MET A 61 -5.01 6.79 6.13
C MET A 61 -5.91 6.15 5.06
N TYR A 62 -7.19 6.48 5.06
CA TYR A 62 -8.13 6.00 4.05
C TYR A 62 -7.73 6.43 2.64
N ASN A 63 -7.39 7.71 2.45
CA ASN A 63 -6.91 8.22 1.16
C ASN A 63 -5.62 7.52 0.73
N ARG A 64 -4.67 7.31 1.66
CA ARG A 64 -3.43 6.59 1.37
C ARG A 64 -3.70 5.15 0.92
N TRP A 65 -4.64 4.45 1.54
CA TRP A 65 -5.00 3.09 1.10
C TRP A 65 -5.62 3.07 -0.30
N ILE A 66 -6.42 4.08 -0.66
CA ILE A 66 -6.93 4.22 -2.02
C ILE A 66 -5.77 4.45 -3.00
N GLU A 67 -4.82 5.32 -2.65
CA GLU A 67 -3.63 5.58 -3.47
C GLU A 67 -2.77 4.31 -3.61
N GLU A 68 -2.52 3.59 -2.52
CA GLU A 68 -1.74 2.35 -2.50
C GLU A 68 -2.39 1.25 -3.36
N ASP A 69 -3.72 1.09 -3.35
CA ASP A 69 -4.41 0.13 -4.25
C ASP A 69 -4.20 0.49 -5.73
N ILE A 70 -4.31 1.77 -6.07
CA ILE A 70 -4.09 2.23 -7.45
C ILE A 70 -2.63 2.01 -7.86
N LEU A 71 -1.68 2.40 -7.00
CA LEU A 71 -0.25 2.26 -7.27
C LEU A 71 0.15 0.78 -7.42
N ALA A 72 -0.31 -0.11 -6.54
CA ALA A 72 -0.01 -1.53 -6.63
C ALA A 72 -0.47 -2.13 -7.97
N ARG A 73 -1.67 -1.76 -8.45
CA ARG A 73 -2.17 -2.20 -9.77
C ARG A 73 -1.32 -1.67 -10.92
N LEU A 74 -0.86 -0.42 -10.83
CA LEU A 74 0.02 0.19 -11.83
C LEU A 74 1.42 -0.45 -11.82
N GLU A 75 1.99 -0.71 -10.65
CA GLU A 75 3.28 -1.38 -10.50
C GLU A 75 3.27 -2.78 -11.10
N MET A 76 2.18 -3.55 -10.94
CA MET A 76 2.04 -4.86 -11.59
C MET A 76 2.05 -4.74 -13.12
N LYS A 77 1.37 -3.73 -13.67
CA LYS A 77 1.40 -3.43 -15.11
C LYS A 77 2.80 -3.05 -15.59
N TRP A 78 3.45 -2.13 -14.89
CA TRP A 78 4.81 -1.69 -15.22
C TRP A 78 5.82 -2.82 -15.10
N THR A 79 5.66 -3.73 -14.14
CA THR A 79 6.52 -4.90 -13.99
C THR A 79 6.50 -5.77 -15.26
N VAL A 80 5.31 -6.05 -15.79
CA VAL A 80 5.18 -6.81 -17.04
C VAL A 80 5.79 -6.07 -18.22
N GLN A 81 5.50 -4.77 -18.35
CA GLN A 81 6.06 -3.93 -19.43
C GLN A 81 7.58 -3.85 -19.35
N TYR A 82 8.13 -3.80 -18.14
CA TYR A 82 9.56 -3.80 -17.91
C TYR A 82 10.21 -5.10 -18.39
N PHE A 83 9.63 -6.26 -18.09
CA PHE A 83 10.14 -7.55 -18.59
C PHE A 83 10.10 -7.62 -20.12
N GLN A 84 9.02 -7.16 -20.74
CA GLN A 84 8.92 -7.10 -22.20
C GLN A 84 9.97 -6.15 -22.80
N HIS A 85 10.19 -5.00 -22.16
CA HIS A 85 11.22 -4.05 -22.57
C HIS A 85 12.62 -4.67 -22.47
N GLN A 86 12.93 -5.40 -21.39
CA GLN A 86 14.21 -6.10 -21.26
C GLN A 86 14.37 -7.19 -22.33
N ALA A 87 13.34 -7.98 -22.60
CA ALA A 87 13.37 -8.98 -23.68
C ALA A 87 13.65 -8.32 -25.04
N LYS A 88 13.01 -7.18 -25.34
CA LYS A 88 13.25 -6.41 -26.56
C LYS A 88 14.70 -5.88 -26.62
N ARG A 89 15.20 -5.32 -25.53
CA ARG A 89 16.59 -4.83 -25.46
C ARG A 89 17.60 -5.94 -25.73
N TRP A 90 17.40 -7.13 -25.16
CA TRP A 90 18.25 -8.29 -25.44
C TRP A 90 18.11 -8.80 -26.88
N LYS A 91 16.93 -8.67 -27.49
CA LYS A 91 16.72 -8.94 -28.92
C LYS A 91 17.48 -7.98 -29.82
N ASP A 92 17.52 -6.70 -29.47
CA ASP A 92 18.32 -5.71 -30.20
C ASP A 92 19.82 -6.04 -30.09
N PHE A 93 20.29 -6.44 -28.91
CA PHE A 93 21.67 -6.95 -28.73
C PHE A 93 21.95 -8.22 -29.52
N TYR A 94 21.00 -9.16 -29.58
CA TYR A 94 21.11 -10.37 -30.39
C TYR A 94 21.34 -10.01 -31.86
N ASN A 95 20.47 -9.16 -32.42
CA ASN A 95 20.54 -8.76 -33.84
C ASN A 95 21.88 -8.08 -34.17
N ALA A 96 22.39 -7.22 -33.29
CA ALA A 96 23.68 -6.56 -33.48
C ALA A 96 24.86 -7.54 -33.48
N ASN A 97 24.87 -8.54 -32.59
CA ASN A 97 25.97 -9.51 -32.49
C ASN A 97 25.89 -10.63 -33.54
N GLU A 98 24.69 -10.93 -34.05
CA GLU A 98 24.49 -11.82 -35.20
C GLU A 98 25.15 -11.23 -36.45
N MET A 99 24.99 -9.92 -36.68
CA MET A 99 25.67 -9.18 -37.75
C MET A 99 27.20 -9.20 -37.61
N GLU A 100 27.72 -9.17 -36.38
CA GLU A 100 29.16 -9.21 -36.09
C GLU A 100 29.76 -10.64 -36.05
N ALA A 101 28.97 -11.68 -36.34
CA ALA A 101 29.37 -13.09 -36.36
C ALA A 101 30.02 -13.58 -35.04
N LYS A 102 29.49 -13.16 -33.89
CA LYS A 102 29.95 -13.57 -32.55
C LYS A 102 29.03 -14.62 -31.90
N PRO A 103 29.17 -15.92 -32.20
CA PRO A 103 28.18 -16.95 -31.86
C PRO A 103 27.94 -17.16 -30.36
N SER A 104 28.96 -16.96 -29.51
CA SER A 104 28.82 -17.09 -28.05
C SER A 104 27.91 -16.02 -27.44
N HIS A 105 28.02 -14.78 -27.92
CA HIS A 105 27.21 -13.65 -27.47
C HIS A 105 25.75 -13.80 -27.92
N VAL A 106 25.55 -14.31 -29.14
CA VAL A 106 24.22 -14.62 -29.70
C VAL A 106 23.51 -15.67 -28.84
N ALA A 107 24.18 -16.78 -28.50
CA ALA A 107 23.60 -17.83 -27.65
C ALA A 107 23.24 -17.32 -26.24
N TYR A 108 24.08 -16.45 -25.66
CA TYR A 108 23.78 -15.86 -24.36
C TYR A 108 22.60 -14.88 -24.44
N ALA A 109 22.55 -14.02 -25.46
CA ALA A 109 21.44 -13.10 -25.67
C ALA A 109 20.12 -13.87 -25.87
N GLU A 110 20.12 -14.96 -26.63
CA GLU A 110 18.95 -15.81 -26.82
C GLU A 110 18.44 -16.39 -25.48
N ARG A 111 19.34 -16.86 -24.62
CA ARG A 111 18.97 -17.32 -23.27
C ARG A 111 18.32 -16.20 -22.46
N GLN A 112 18.85 -14.98 -22.52
CA GLN A 112 18.30 -13.83 -21.81
C GLN A 112 16.91 -13.46 -22.34
N ILE A 113 16.71 -13.42 -23.66
CA ILE A 113 15.40 -13.15 -24.27
C ILE A 113 14.36 -14.15 -23.78
N ARG A 114 14.67 -15.46 -23.82
CA ARG A 114 13.76 -16.52 -23.35
C ARG A 114 13.40 -16.34 -21.88
N MET A 115 14.39 -16.05 -21.02
CA MET A 115 14.17 -15.82 -19.59
C MET A 115 13.24 -14.63 -19.32
N TRP A 116 13.48 -13.47 -19.96
CA TRP A 116 12.65 -12.29 -19.76
C TRP A 116 11.22 -12.46 -20.30
N ASN A 117 11.06 -13.17 -21.41
CA ASN A 117 9.74 -13.53 -21.92
C ASN A 117 8.99 -14.43 -20.93
N GLN A 118 9.66 -15.44 -20.37
CA GLN A 118 9.07 -16.32 -19.36
C GLN A 118 8.63 -15.54 -18.12
N PHE A 119 9.44 -14.59 -17.63
CA PHE A 119 9.03 -13.73 -16.51
C PHE A 119 7.82 -12.86 -16.85
N SER A 120 7.76 -12.32 -18.08
CA SER A 120 6.61 -11.55 -18.53
C SER A 120 5.32 -12.38 -18.56
N GLU A 121 5.39 -13.60 -19.10
CA GLU A 121 4.25 -14.53 -19.17
C GLU A 121 3.78 -14.95 -17.77
N GLN A 122 4.71 -15.39 -16.91
CA GLN A 122 4.40 -15.79 -15.54
C GLN A 122 3.78 -14.65 -14.72
N ALA A 123 4.30 -13.43 -14.87
CA ALA A 123 3.76 -12.26 -14.21
C ALA A 123 2.35 -11.93 -14.71
N LYS A 124 2.12 -11.93 -16.03
CA LYS A 124 0.78 -11.74 -16.62
C LYS A 124 -0.22 -12.76 -16.09
N ASP A 125 0.12 -14.04 -16.13
CA ASP A 125 -0.76 -15.11 -15.68
C ASP A 125 -1.11 -14.95 -14.18
N SER A 126 -0.10 -14.61 -13.37
CA SER A 126 -0.29 -14.40 -11.94
C SER A 126 -1.19 -13.19 -11.65
N PHE A 127 -1.01 -12.09 -12.37
CA PHE A 127 -1.81 -10.87 -12.18
C PHE A 127 -3.23 -10.99 -12.75
N GLN A 128 -3.41 -11.70 -13.87
CA GLN A 128 -4.73 -11.99 -14.42
C GLN A 128 -5.56 -12.87 -13.49
N ARG A 129 -4.95 -13.85 -12.81
CA ARG A 129 -5.63 -14.65 -11.77
C ARG A 129 -6.14 -13.79 -10.61
N LEU A 130 -5.49 -12.67 -10.32
CA LEU A 130 -5.92 -11.70 -9.31
C LEU A 130 -6.97 -10.70 -9.83
N GLY A 131 -7.46 -10.87 -11.07
CA GLY A 131 -8.44 -9.98 -11.69
C GLY A 131 -7.87 -8.66 -12.19
N ILE A 132 -6.54 -8.53 -12.30
CA ILE A 132 -5.87 -7.33 -12.81
C ILE A 132 -5.59 -7.55 -14.29
N VAL A 133 -6.20 -6.69 -15.13
CA VAL A 133 -5.90 -6.68 -16.56
C VAL A 133 -4.55 -6.00 -16.75
N VAL A 134 -3.53 -6.78 -17.12
CA VAL A 134 -2.15 -6.35 -17.36
C VAL A 134 -1.80 -6.40 -18.83
#